data_AF-A0ABD2KXI3-F1
#
_entry.id   AF-A0ABD2KXI3-F1
#
_cell.length_a   1.000
_cell.length_b   1.000
_cell.length_c   1.000
_cell.angle_alpha   90.00
_cell.angle_beta   90.00
_cell.angle_gamma   90.00
#
_symmetry.space_group_name_H-M   'P 1'
#
loop_
_entity.id
_entity.type
_entity.pdbx_description
1 polymer ?
#
loop_
_entity_poly.entity_id
_entity_poly.type
_entity_poly.pdbx_seq_one_letter_code
_entity_poly.pdbx_strand_id
1 'polypeptide(L)'
;MDSVWQYFDHLPNNYAKCKNCDWNQQQDKTKSTKNMIRHLEKFHKELELERKRAKDKKLEAMEKALATIPKITQFASSDPTKCTQKDEDIDGSSSSQPSLKRGRICSGEKQQTIVENFCE
;
A
#
# COMPACT_ATOMS: atom_id res chain seq x y z
N MET A 1 10.44 -5.68 -10.02
CA MET A 1 9.83 -4.60 -10.82
C MET A 1 8.40 -4.46 -10.28
N ASP A 2 8.23 -3.74 -9.17
CA ASP A 2 7.01 -3.90 -8.34
C ASP A 2 6.21 -2.60 -8.24
N SER A 3 6.65 -1.56 -8.94
CA SER A 3 5.98 -0.28 -8.96
C SER A 3 4.87 -0.30 -10.00
N VAL A 4 3.64 0.02 -9.57
CA VAL A 4 2.51 0.16 -10.50
C VAL A 4 2.78 1.21 -11.59
N TRP A 5 3.65 2.19 -11.30
CA TRP A 5 4.03 3.28 -12.21
C TRP A 5 4.74 2.83 -13.48
N GLN A 6 5.11 1.56 -13.60
CA GLN A 6 5.62 1.03 -14.87
C GLN A 6 4.53 1.00 -15.94
N TYR A 7 3.27 0.81 -15.54
CA TYR A 7 2.12 0.67 -16.44
C TYR A 7 1.34 1.99 -16.64
N PHE A 8 1.76 3.07 -15.98
CA PHE A 8 1.07 4.35 -16.00
C PHE A 8 2.04 5.51 -16.20
N ASP A 9 1.55 6.57 -16.82
CA ASP A 9 2.26 7.84 -16.93
C ASP A 9 1.71 8.86 -15.93
N HIS A 10 2.62 9.70 -15.44
CA HIS A 10 2.26 10.87 -14.67
C HIS A 10 1.83 11.99 -15.61
N LEU A 11 0.60 12.46 -15.44
CA LEU A 11 0.08 13.64 -16.11
C LEU A 11 0.10 14.86 -15.19
N PRO A 12 0.08 16.08 -15.75
CA PRO A 12 -0.12 17.30 -14.97
C PRO A 12 -1.42 17.23 -14.14
N ASN A 13 -1.53 18.08 -13.13
CA ASN A 13 -2.68 18.16 -12.22
C ASN A 13 -2.94 16.90 -11.38
N ASN A 14 -1.88 16.10 -11.11
CA ASN A 14 -1.96 14.84 -10.37
C ASN A 14 -2.85 13.80 -11.04
N TYR A 15 -2.85 13.69 -12.36
CA TYR A 15 -3.53 12.61 -13.06
C TYR A 15 -2.57 11.45 -13.33
N ALA A 16 -3.11 10.23 -13.35
CA ALA A 16 -2.43 9.05 -13.84
C ALA A 16 -3.12 8.59 -15.13
N LYS A 17 -2.33 8.29 -16.18
CA LYS A 17 -2.83 7.75 -17.45
C LYS A 17 -2.31 6.33 -17.63
N CYS A 18 -3.15 5.39 -18.05
CA CYS A 18 -2.70 4.06 -18.43
C CYS A 18 -1.92 4.11 -19.75
N LYS A 19 -0.84 3.32 -19.85
CA LYS A 19 -0.05 3.21 -21.09
C LYS A 19 -0.70 2.30 -22.14
N ASN A 20 -1.59 1.41 -21.71
CA ASN A 20 -2.16 0.34 -22.54
C ASN A 20 -3.63 0.61 -22.95
N CYS A 21 -4.23 1.69 -22.44
CA CYS A 21 -5.56 2.16 -22.84
C CYS A 21 -5.73 3.66 -22.54
N ASP A 22 -6.83 4.26 -23.00
CA ASP A 22 -7.10 5.69 -22.79
C ASP A 22 -7.65 6.05 -21.40
N TRP A 23 -7.57 5.12 -20.46
CA TRP A 23 -8.02 5.36 -19.10
C TRP A 23 -7.11 6.36 -18.38
N ASN A 24 -7.73 7.35 -17.75
CA ASN A 24 -7.06 8.29 -16.88
C ASN A 24 -7.86 8.53 -15.60
N GLN A 25 -7.17 8.84 -14.51
CA GLN A 25 -7.82 9.16 -13.25
C GLN A 25 -7.01 10.18 -12.45
N GLN A 26 -7.72 11.12 -11.83
CA GLN A 26 -7.14 12.00 -10.84
C GLN A 26 -6.67 11.21 -9.61
N GLN A 27 -5.48 11.51 -9.14
CA GLN A 27 -4.92 10.95 -7.92
C GLN A 27 -5.28 11.78 -6.71
N ASP A 28 -5.53 11.07 -5.61
CA ASP A 28 -5.69 11.69 -4.30
C ASP A 28 -4.38 12.37 -3.87
N LYS A 29 -4.46 13.33 -2.94
CA LYS A 29 -3.28 13.99 -2.34
C LYS A 29 -2.26 13.00 -1.75
N THR A 30 -2.74 11.83 -1.32
CA THR A 30 -1.93 10.73 -0.77
C THR A 30 -1.25 9.87 -1.84
N LYS A 31 -1.47 10.15 -3.13
CA LYS A 31 -0.92 9.41 -4.29
C LYS A 31 -1.17 7.91 -4.21
N SER A 32 -2.36 7.53 -3.74
CA SER A 32 -2.76 6.13 -3.59
C SER A 32 -2.76 5.41 -4.94
N THR A 33 -2.13 4.23 -4.96
CA THR A 33 -2.01 3.38 -6.15
C THR A 33 -3.14 2.36 -6.29
N LYS A 34 -4.10 2.32 -5.34
CA LYS A 34 -5.18 1.31 -5.31
C LYS A 34 -6.04 1.33 -6.56
N ASN A 35 -6.35 2.52 -7.08
CA ASN A 35 -7.18 2.66 -8.27
C ASN A 35 -6.49 2.17 -9.53
N MET A 36 -5.19 2.43 -9.66
CA MET A 36 -4.35 1.95 -10.75
C MET A 36 -4.26 0.42 -10.74
N ILE A 37 -4.09 -0.17 -9.56
CA ILE A 37 -4.09 -1.64 -9.40
C ILE A 37 -5.44 -2.24 -9.81
N ARG A 38 -6.54 -1.69 -9.29
CA ARG A 38 -7.90 -2.14 -9.63
C ARG A 38 -8.20 -2.01 -11.14
N HIS A 39 -7.67 -0.97 -11.78
CA HIS A 39 -7.76 -0.81 -13.22
C HIS A 39 -7.05 -1.96 -13.96
N LEU A 40 -5.81 -2.29 -13.59
CA LEU A 40 -5.08 -3.42 -14.17
C LEU A 40 -5.82 -4.75 -13.94
N GLU A 41 -6.32 -5.00 -12.74
CA GLU A 41 -7.08 -6.23 -12.41
C GLU A 41 -8.31 -6.43 -13.28
N LYS A 42 -9.02 -5.34 -13.61
CA LYS A 42 -10.26 -5.40 -14.37
C LYS A 42 -10.04 -5.43 -15.89
N PHE A 43 -9.12 -4.62 -16.39
CA PHE A 43 -8.97 -4.35 -17.83
C PHE A 43 -7.68 -4.93 -18.44
N HIS A 44 -6.64 -5.16 -17.63
CA HIS A 44 -5.34 -5.63 -18.10
C HIS A 44 -4.83 -6.80 -17.24
N LYS A 45 -5.60 -7.91 -17.24
CA LYS A 45 -5.32 -9.10 -16.41
C LYS A 45 -3.91 -9.66 -16.59
N GLU A 46 -3.38 -9.61 -17.81
CA GLU A 46 -2.03 -10.08 -18.12
C GLU A 46 -0.95 -9.21 -17.47
N LEU A 47 -1.08 -7.88 -17.54
CA LEU A 47 -0.16 -6.94 -16.88
C LEU A 47 -0.21 -7.08 -15.36
N GLU A 48 -1.39 -7.30 -14.80
CA GLU A 48 -1.54 -7.56 -13.37
C GLU A 48 -0.86 -8.87 -12.95
N LEU A 49 -0.95 -9.92 -13.78
CA LEU A 49 -0.28 -11.19 -13.52
C LEU A 49 1.26 -11.02 -13.56
N GLU A 50 1.78 -10.26 -14.52
CA GLU A 50 3.20 -9.93 -14.58
C GLU A 50 3.66 -9.19 -13.32
N ARG A 51 2.92 -8.15 -12.91
CA ARG A 51 3.18 -7.38 -11.69
C ARG A 51 3.22 -8.28 -10.44
N LYS A 52 2.26 -9.21 -10.31
CA LYS A 52 2.22 -10.17 -9.19
C LYS A 52 3.44 -11.08 -9.19
N ARG A 53 3.78 -11.68 -10.33
CA ARG A 53 4.97 -12.54 -10.48
C ARG A 53 6.26 -11.80 -10.11
N ALA A 54 6.39 -10.53 -10.50
CA ALA A 54 7.56 -9.72 -10.15
C ALA A 54 7.68 -9.50 -8.62
N LYS A 55 6.54 -9.25 -7.96
CA LYS A 55 6.48 -9.09 -6.49
C LYS A 55 6.81 -10.39 -5.76
N ASP A 56 6.29 -11.52 -6.24
CA ASP A 56 6.54 -12.83 -5.65
C ASP A 56 8.02 -13.21 -5.76
N LYS A 57 8.64 -12.99 -6.93
CA LYS A 57 10.09 -13.18 -7.12
C LYS A 57 10.93 -12.33 -6.17
N LYS A 58 10.51 -11.10 -5.89
CA LYS A 58 11.21 -10.22 -4.94
C LYS A 58 11.09 -10.74 -3.51
N LEU A 59 9.91 -11.23 -3.12
CA LEU A 59 9.69 -11.82 -1.80
C LEU A 59 10.53 -13.09 -1.61
N GLU A 60 10.55 -13.97 -2.61
CA GLU A 60 11.38 -15.18 -2.61
C GLU A 60 12.88 -14.85 -2.51
N ALA A 61 13.35 -13.83 -3.25
CA ALA A 61 14.74 -13.39 -3.18
C ALA A 61 15.09 -12.84 -1.79
N MET A 62 14.19 -12.08 -1.17
CA MET A 62 14.37 -11.56 0.18
C MET A 62 14.42 -12.68 1.24
N GLU A 63 13.58 -13.70 1.10
CA GLU A 63 13.58 -14.87 1.98
C GLU A 63 14.89 -15.68 1.87
N LYS A 64 15.38 -15.92 0.65
CA LYS A 64 16.67 -16.59 0.42
C LYS A 64 17.84 -15.79 1.01
N ALA A 65 17.80 -14.46 0.92
CA ALA A 65 18.82 -13.61 1.53
C ALA A 65 18.84 -13.73 3.06
N LEU A 66 17.66 -13.83 3.70
CA LEU A 66 17.56 -14.04 5.15
C LEU A 66 18.09 -15.42 5.57
N ALA A 67 17.82 -16.46 4.78
CA ALA A 67 18.30 -17.82 5.04
C ALA A 67 19.83 -17.99 4.92
N THR A 68 20.51 -17.06 4.25
CA THR A 68 21.97 -17.10 4.01
C THR A 68 22.77 -16.46 5.14
N ILE A 69 22.12 -15.78 6.10
CA ILE A 69 22.83 -15.21 7.26
C ILE A 69 23.41 -16.38 8.09
N PRO A 70 24.74 -16.46 8.28
CA PRO A 70 25.32 -17.50 9.11
C PRO A 70 24.73 -17.38 10.51
N LYS A 71 24.13 -18.48 10.99
CA LYS A 71 23.77 -18.62 12.40
C LYS A 71 25.06 -18.51 13.20
N ILE A 72 25.34 -17.33 13.74
CA ILE A 72 26.30 -17.18 14.84
C ILE A 72 25.63 -17.86 16.04
N THR A 73 25.73 -19.18 16.08
CA THR A 73 25.54 -19.94 17.30
C THR A 73 26.75 -19.68 18.17
N GLN A 74 26.50 -19.43 19.45
CA GLN A 74 27.44 -19.46 20.58
C GLN A 74 28.01 -18.09 21.01
N PHE A 75 27.21 -17.39 21.82
CA PHE A 75 27.71 -16.98 23.13
C PHE A 75 26.86 -17.70 24.17
N ALA A 76 27.47 -18.65 24.87
CA ALA A 76 26.87 -19.30 26.03
C ALA A 76 26.69 -18.25 27.13
N SER A 77 25.46 -17.81 27.35
CA SER A 77 25.08 -17.09 28.55
C SER A 77 25.02 -18.10 29.71
N SER A 78 26.08 -18.13 30.52
CA SER A 78 26.01 -18.67 31.88
C SER A 78 25.20 -17.70 32.75
N ASP A 79 24.00 -18.10 33.16
CA ASP A 79 23.21 -17.45 34.22
C ASP A 79 23.63 -17.98 35.61
N PRO A 80 23.21 -17.42 36.77
CA PRO A 80 22.56 -16.13 37.02
C PRO A 80 23.10 -15.41 38.29
N THR A 81 23.04 -14.07 38.40
CA THR A 81 22.97 -13.44 39.75
C THR A 81 22.16 -12.15 39.74
N LYS A 82 20.88 -12.29 40.13
CA LYS A 82 20.21 -11.54 41.18
C LYS A 82 20.53 -10.04 41.30
N CYS A 83 19.57 -9.19 40.95
CA CYS A 83 19.29 -8.00 41.75
C CYS A 83 17.77 -7.80 41.88
N THR A 84 17.33 -7.57 43.11
CA THR A 84 15.93 -7.48 43.55
C THR A 84 15.75 -6.12 44.23
N GLN A 85 14.49 -5.63 44.24
CA GLN A 85 13.92 -4.51 45.02
C GLN A 85 14.04 -3.13 44.33
N LYS A 86 13.02 -2.25 44.28
CA LYS A 86 11.85 -2.03 45.16
C LYS A 86 10.71 -1.30 44.41
N ASP A 87 9.53 -1.41 45.00
CA ASP A 87 8.23 -0.84 44.65
C ASP A 87 8.21 0.71 44.61
N GLU A 88 7.46 1.29 43.67
CA GLU A 88 6.75 2.57 43.86
C GLU A 88 5.41 2.51 43.11
N ASP A 89 4.33 2.57 43.90
CA ASP A 89 2.95 2.76 43.46
C ASP A 89 2.74 4.19 42.92
N ILE A 90 2.20 4.33 41.70
CA ILE A 90 1.47 5.55 41.31
C ILE A 90 0.17 5.18 40.58
N ASP A 91 -0.91 5.50 41.30
CA ASP A 91 -2.30 5.68 40.88
C ASP A 91 -2.44 6.66 39.70
N GLY A 92 -3.42 6.43 38.82
CA GLY A 92 -3.87 7.52 37.95
C GLY A 92 -4.47 7.15 36.60
N SER A 93 -5.77 6.85 36.63
CA SER A 93 -6.80 7.44 35.74
C SER A 93 -6.77 7.25 34.21
N SER A 94 -7.85 6.60 33.75
CA SER A 94 -8.83 7.05 32.74
C SER A 94 -8.36 7.58 31.37
N SER A 95 -8.69 6.80 30.32
CA SER A 95 -9.71 7.22 29.33
C SER A 95 -9.91 6.16 28.26
N SER A 96 -11.07 5.50 28.28
CA SER A 96 -11.57 4.70 27.17
C SER A 96 -12.52 5.55 26.34
N GLN A 97 -12.15 5.84 25.09
CA GLN A 97 -13.08 6.28 24.04
C GLN A 97 -12.91 5.36 22.84
N PRO A 98 -13.97 4.65 22.42
CA PRO A 98 -14.18 4.55 20.97
C PRO A 98 -15.67 4.56 20.59
N SER A 99 -16.10 5.53 19.78
CA SER A 99 -17.26 5.34 18.89
C SER A 99 -17.34 6.41 17.80
N LEU A 100 -16.46 6.35 16.81
CA LEU A 100 -16.66 7.05 15.54
C LEU A 100 -17.53 6.19 14.62
N LYS A 101 -18.84 6.43 14.65
CA LYS A 101 -19.77 5.96 13.62
C LYS A 101 -19.44 6.66 12.30
N ARG A 102 -18.72 6.00 11.37
CA ARG A 102 -18.62 6.49 9.99
C ARG A 102 -19.92 6.20 9.25
N GLY A 103 -20.72 7.25 9.07
CA GLY A 103 -21.84 7.27 8.15
C GLY A 103 -21.39 6.91 6.73
N ARG A 104 -22.15 6.01 6.12
CA ARG A 104 -22.03 5.61 4.72
C ARG A 104 -22.76 6.68 3.90
N ILE A 105 -22.03 7.57 3.23
CA ILE A 105 -22.62 8.42 2.20
C ILE A 105 -22.33 7.75 0.86
N CYS A 106 -23.37 7.10 0.32
CA CYS A 106 -23.43 6.74 -1.09
C CYS A 106 -23.76 8.01 -1.88
N SER A 107 -22.85 8.46 -2.74
CA SER A 107 -23.19 9.43 -3.79
C SER A 107 -23.05 8.71 -5.13
N GLY A 108 -24.20 8.22 -5.60
CA GLY A 108 -24.43 7.92 -7.00
C GLY A 108 -24.82 9.19 -7.77
N GLU A 109 -24.86 9.03 -9.09
CA GLU A 109 -25.32 9.96 -10.14
C GLU A 109 -24.29 11.02 -10.57
N LYS A 110 -23.64 10.83 -11.75
CA LYS A 110 -24.13 11.13 -13.11
C LYS A 110 -24.53 12.62 -13.19
N GLN A 111 -23.96 13.45 -14.05
CA GLN A 111 -24.13 13.36 -15.50
C GLN A 111 -23.01 14.04 -16.29
N GLN A 112 -22.86 13.49 -17.49
CA GLN A 112 -21.95 13.78 -18.58
C GLN A 112 -22.54 14.93 -19.41
N THR A 113 -21.76 15.99 -19.65
CA THR A 113 -22.06 16.94 -20.72
C THR A 113 -20.74 17.30 -21.38
N ILE A 114 -20.38 16.57 -22.44
CA ILE A 114 -19.35 17.01 -23.38
C ILE A 114 -20.11 17.80 -24.44
N VAL A 115 -19.90 19.12 -24.45
CA VAL A 115 -20.22 19.95 -25.61
C VAL A 115 -19.15 19.67 -26.65
N GLU A 116 -19.57 19.05 -27.75
CA GLU A 116 -18.76 18.90 -28.96
C GLU A 116 -18.55 20.28 -29.58
N ASN A 117 -17.29 20.68 -29.76
CA ASN A 117 -16.94 21.75 -30.70
C ASN A 117 -15.98 21.16 -31.72
N PHE A 118 -16.57 20.78 -32.86
CA PHE A 118 -15.90 20.48 -34.11
C PHE A 118 -15.41 21.81 -34.69
N CYS A 119 -14.11 21.92 -34.96
CA CYS A 119 -13.54 23.09 -35.62
C CYS A 119 -13.43 22.80 -37.12
N GLU A 120 -13.95 23.73 -37.94
CA GLU A 120 -13.80 23.76 -39.41
C GLU A 120 -12.33 23.83 -39.86
#